data_AF-A0A7C7Q975-F1
#
_entry.id   AF-A0A7C7Q975-F1
#
_cell.length_a   1.000
_cell.length_b   1.000
_cell.length_c   1.000
_cell.angle_alpha   90.00
_cell.angle_beta   90.00
_cell.angle_gamma   90.00
#
_symmetry.space_group_name_H-M   'P 1'
#
loop_
_entity.id
_entity.type
_entity.pdbx_description
1 polymer ?
#
loop_
_entity_poly.entity_id
_entity_poly.type
_entity_poly.pdbx_seq_one_letter_code
_entity_poly.pdbx_strand_id
1 'polypeptide(L)' 'MTVRVRFAPSPTGEPHIGNVRTVVFNWLFARKMGGQFILRIEDTDRVRYRPETIPVIMEGLRWLGLDWDEGPG' A
#
# COMPACT_ATOMS: atom_id res chain seq x y z
N MET A 1 -22.96 5.19 0.31
CA MET A 1 -21.59 5.55 -0.13
C MET A 1 -20.72 4.31 0.00
N THR A 2 -19.95 3.98 -1.03
CA THR A 2 -19.02 2.84 -0.97
C THR A 2 -17.68 3.30 -0.38
N VAL A 3 -17.19 2.66 0.68
CA VAL A 3 -15.92 3.01 1.32
C VAL A 3 -14.76 2.70 0.37
N ARG A 4 -13.87 3.69 0.17
CA ARG A 4 -12.62 3.54 -0.60
C ARG A 4 -11.48 4.16 0.19
N VAL A 5 -10.45 3.37 0.49
CA VAL A 5 -9.25 3.81 1.20
C VAL A 5 -8.01 3.37 0.44
N ARG A 6 -6.86 3.99 0.73
CA ARG A 6 -5.60 3.65 0.07
C ARG A 6 -4.42 3.57 1.01
N PHE A 7 -3.45 2.74 0.62
CA PHE A 7 -2.06 2.83 1.07
C PHE A 7 -1.22 3.41 -0.06
N ALA A 8 -0.52 4.50 0.23
CA ALA A 8 0.21 5.29 -0.76
C ALA A 8 1.70 5.42 -0.41
N PRO A 9 2.50 4.34 -0.54
CA PRO A 9 3.92 4.40 -0.23
C PRO A 9 4.72 5.08 -1.34
N SER A 10 5.74 5.85 -0.97
CA SER A 10 6.76 6.33 -1.91
C SER A 10 7.88 5.29 -2.04
N PRO A 11 8.32 4.94 -3.27
CA PRO A 11 9.39 3.97 -3.50
C PRO A 11 10.75 4.65 -3.34
N THR A 12 11.08 5.07 -2.10
CA THR A 12 12.31 5.81 -1.79
C THR A 12 13.29 5.03 -0.91
N GLY A 13 12.93 3.81 -0.51
CA GLY A 13 13.71 2.94 0.36
C GLY A 13 12.90 1.75 0.85
N GLU A 14 13.46 1.02 1.82
CA GLU A 14 12.79 -0.15 2.40
C GLU A 14 11.52 0.23 3.17
N PRO A 15 10.51 -0.66 3.21
CA PRO A 15 9.27 -0.42 3.95
C PRO A 15 9.54 -0.19 5.45
N HIS A 16 9.24 1.00 5.95
CA HIS A 16 9.33 1.28 7.38
C HIS A 16 8.15 0.65 8.14
N ILE A 17 8.41 0.02 9.29
CA ILE A 17 7.38 -0.65 10.13
C ILE A 17 6.24 0.31 10.55
N GLY A 18 6.53 1.60 10.67
CA GLY A 18 5.53 2.62 10.97
C GLY A 18 4.39 2.69 9.94
N ASN A 19 4.64 2.34 8.68
CA ASN A 19 3.63 2.28 7.64
C ASN A 19 2.69 1.08 7.81
N VAL A 20 3.16 0.01 8.47
CA VAL A 20 2.40 -1.23 8.67
C VAL A 20 1.13 -0.97 9.48
N ARG A 21 1.21 -0.14 10.53
CA ARG A 21 0.03 0.23 11.34
C ARG A 21 -1.06 0.90 10.49
N THR A 22 -0.66 1.86 9.67
CA THR A 22 -1.60 2.61 8.80
C THR A 22 -2.24 1.71 7.75
N VAL A 23 -1.47 0.83 7.12
CA VAL A 23 -2.02 -0.06 6.09
C VAL A 23 -2.96 -1.10 6.68
N VAL A 24 -2.65 -1.66 7.85
CA VAL A 24 -3.52 -2.60 8.56
C VAL A 24 -4.86 -1.95 8.91
N PHE A 25 -4.86 -0.70 9.41
CA PHE A 25 -6.13 -0.02 9.71
C PHE A 25 -6.98 0.26 8.47
N ASN A 26 -6.37 0.74 7.39
CA ASN A 26 -7.10 0.97 6.14
C ASN A 26 -7.67 -0.35 5.59
N TRP A 27 -6.85 -1.40 5.57
CA TRP A 27 -7.28 -2.71 5.09
C TRP A 27 -8.43 -3.27 5.93
N LEU A 28 -8.31 -3.29 7.25
CA LEU A 28 -9.37 -3.76 8.16
C LEU A 28 -10.65 -2.92 8.03
N PHE A 29 -10.51 -1.60 7.90
CA PHE A 29 -11.66 -0.71 7.73
C PHE A 29 -12.39 -0.98 6.41
N ALA A 30 -11.66 -1.14 5.30
CA ALA A 30 -12.24 -1.52 4.01
C ALA A 30 -12.98 -2.86 4.11
N ARG A 31 -12.33 -3.90 4.64
CA ARG A 31 -12.93 -5.23 4.75
C ARG A 31 -14.16 -5.24 5.67
N LYS A 32 -14.10 -4.56 6.82
CA LYS A 32 -15.24 -4.44 7.75
C LYS A 32 -16.45 -3.74 7.11
N MET A 33 -16.21 -2.76 6.26
CA MET A 33 -17.27 -1.95 5.63
C MET A 33 -17.71 -2.49 4.26
N GLY A 34 -17.16 -3.63 3.80
CA GLY A 34 -17.40 -4.12 2.43
C GLY A 34 -16.93 -3.14 1.34
N GLY A 35 -15.92 -2.33 1.66
CA GLY A 35 -15.32 -1.34 0.77
C GLY A 35 -14.08 -1.86 0.04
N GLN A 36 -13.36 -0.93 -0.59
CA GLN A 36 -12.16 -1.23 -1.37
C GLN A 36 -10.89 -0.65 -0.75
N PHE A 37 -9.82 -1.44 -0.77
CA PHE A 37 -8.47 -1.09 -0.36
C PHE A 37 -7.57 -1.00 -1.61
N ILE A 38 -6.95 0.17 -1.80
CA ILE A 38 -6.19 0.52 -3.01
C ILE A 38 -4.70 0.66 -2.67
N LEU A 39 -3.83 0.05 -3.47
CA LEU A 39 -2.39 0.28 -3.43
C LEU A 39 -2.00 1.33 -4.49
N ARG A 40 -1.39 2.44 -4.08
CA ARG A 40 -0.94 3.49 -5.00
C ARG A 40 0.53 3.83 -4.77
N ILE A 41 1.39 3.56 -5.73
CA ILE A 41 2.80 3.95 -5.63
C ILE A 41 2.92 5.46 -5.89
N GLU A 42 3.50 6.20 -4.95
CA GLU A 42 3.78 7.64 -5.10
C GLU A 42 5.22 7.87 -5.55
N ASP A 43 5.45 7.80 -6.87
CA ASP A 43 6.76 7.88 -7.52
C ASP A 43 7.14 9.29 -8.01
N THR A 44 6.51 10.34 -7.47
CA THR A 44 6.68 11.71 -7.94
C THR A 44 8.06 12.30 -7.65
N ASP A 45 8.76 11.81 -6.62
CA ASP A 45 10.12 12.23 -6.30
C ASP A 45 11.15 11.45 -7.10
N ARG A 46 11.61 12.03 -8.21
CA ARG A 46 12.59 11.41 -9.11
C ARG A 46 14.01 11.34 -8.56
N VAL A 47 14.37 12.17 -7.58
CA VAL A 47 15.72 12.16 -6.98
C VAL A 47 15.89 10.98 -6.04
N ARG A 48 14.82 10.62 -5.33
CA ARG A 48 14.81 9.50 -4.37
C ARG A 48 14.17 8.23 -4.93
N TYR A 49 13.72 8.24 -6.19
CA TYR A 49 13.03 7.11 -6.82
C TYR A 49 13.93 5.86 -6.88
N ARG A 50 13.45 4.78 -6.27
CA ARG A 50 14.08 3.46 -6.21
C ARG A 50 13.09 2.40 -6.70
N PRO A 51 12.99 2.15 -8.01
CA PRO A 51 12.00 1.23 -8.58
C PRO A 51 12.11 -0.20 -8.00
N GLU A 52 13.30 -0.61 -7.59
CA GLU A 52 13.59 -1.90 -6.97
C GLU A 52 12.84 -2.11 -5.63
N THR A 53 12.34 -1.05 -5.02
CA THR A 53 11.58 -1.12 -3.76
C THR A 53 10.10 -1.44 -3.96
N ILE A 54 9.57 -1.24 -5.18
CA ILE A 54 8.15 -1.49 -5.47
C ILE A 54 7.79 -2.98 -5.27
N PRO A 55 8.54 -3.95 -5.82
CA PRO A 55 8.28 -5.37 -5.56
C PRO A 55 8.35 -5.72 -4.07
N VAL A 56 9.33 -5.17 -3.34
CA VAL A 56 9.49 -5.40 -1.89
C VAL A 56 8.26 -4.95 -1.10
N ILE A 57 7.70 -3.79 -1.45
CA ILE A 57 6.45 -3.29 -0.85
C ILE A 57 5.30 -4.24 -1.14
N MET A 58 5.15 -4.67 -2.40
CA MET A 58 4.06 -5.55 -2.83
C MET A 58 4.15 -6.93 -2.18
N GLU A 59 5.35 -7.51 -2.12
CA GLU A 59 5.63 -8.79 -1.46
C GLU A 59 5.39 -8.71 0.05
N GLY A 60 5.82 -7.62 0.70
CA GLY A 60 5.56 -7.40 2.12
C GLY A 60 4.07 -7.35 2.46
N LEU A 61 3.26 -6.68 1.62
CA LEU A 61 1.80 -6.67 1.79
C LEU A 61 1.18 -8.06 1.61
N ARG A 62 1.61 -8.82 0.58
CA ARG A 62 1.13 -10.18 0.34
C ARG A 62 1.52 -11.13 1.47
N TRP A 63 2.75 -11.02 1.98
CA TRP A 63 3.24 -11.80 3.11
C TRP A 63 2.42 -11.56 4.38
N LEU A 64 1.97 -10.31 4.60
CA LEU A 64 1.05 -9.95 5.69
C LEU A 64 -0.41 -10.33 5.43
N GLY A 65 -0.76 -10.86 4.25
CA GLY A 65 -2.15 -11.16 3.85
C GLY A 65 -3.00 -9.91 3.57
N LEU A 66 -2.37 -8.78 3.25
CA LEU A 66 -3.03 -7.50 3.02
C LEU A 66 -3.27 -7.26 1.52
N ASP A 67 -4.11 -8.10 0.91
CA ASP A 67 -4.45 -7.98 -0.51
C ASP A 67 -5.21 -6.68 -0.81
N TRP A 68 -4.89 -6.08 -1.96
CA TRP A 68 -5.53 -4.88 -2.49
C TRP A 68 -6.45 -5.19 -3.67
N ASP A 69 -7.50 -4.37 -3.82
CA ASP A 69 -8.53 -4.54 -4.84
C ASP A 69 -8.17 -3.78 -6.14
N GLU A 70 -7.38 -2.70 -6.02
CA GLU A 70 -6.85 -1.90 -7.13
C GLU A 70 -5.38 -1.59 -6.84
N GLY A 71 -4.50 -1.72 -7.84
CA GLY A 71 -3.08 -1.47 -7.64
C GLY A 71 -2.26 -1.41 -8.93
N PRO A 72 -0.92 -1.30 -8.82
CA PRO A 72 0.00 -1.31 -9.97
C PRO A 72 -0.13 -2.62 -10.74
N GLY A 73 -0.15 -2.52 -12.07
CA GLY A 73 -0.17 -3.66 -13.00
C GLY A 73 1.21 -4.21 -13.30
#